data_AF-A0A923WWQ0-F1
#
_entry.id   AF-A0A923WWQ0-F1
#
_cell.length_a   1.000
_cell.length_b   1.000
_cell.length_c   1.000
_cell.angle_alpha   90.00
_cell.angle_beta   90.00
_cell.angle_gamma   90.00
#
_symmetry.space_group_name_H-M   'P 1'
#
loop_
_entity.id
_entity.type
_entity.pdbx_description
1 polymer ?
#
loop_
_entity_poly.entity_id
_entity_poly.type
_entity_poly.pdbx_seq_one_letter_code
_entity_poly.pdbx_strand_id
1 'polypeptide(L)'
;AGGEHDLGLHGGDRIAFLLAPSEGIEPRPVAQVASGGELSRIALALLVATSTSADGAGAGTILFDEIDAGIGGHTAHAVATLLRRLADQRQVLCITHLPQVAARADAHVVIEKHQTGAEVRTTLRALPDEAAVVDELVRMLGADSADDAARDVVRQLRGPRFDIAGSGAQVATPDVRSKARKPASR
;
A
#
# COMPACT_ATOMS: atom_id res chain seq x y z
N ALA A 1 -0.03 -48.94 -6.50
CA ALA A 1 1.41 -48.64 -6.32
C ALA A 1 1.50 -47.17 -5.93
N GLY A 2 1.60 -46.88 -4.63
CA GLY A 2 1.82 -45.52 -4.13
C GLY A 2 3.32 -45.28 -4.11
N GLY A 3 3.81 -44.42 -5.01
CA GLY A 3 5.19 -43.96 -4.96
C GLY A 3 5.36 -43.02 -3.79
N GLU A 4 6.37 -43.25 -2.95
CA GLU A 4 6.85 -42.25 -2.01
C GLU A 4 7.26 -41.02 -2.82
N HIS A 5 6.48 -39.95 -2.69
CA HIS A 5 6.86 -38.65 -3.21
C HIS A 5 7.97 -38.11 -2.32
N ASP A 6 9.20 -38.07 -2.83
CA ASP A 6 10.34 -37.46 -2.15
C ASP A 6 10.03 -35.98 -1.87
N LEU A 7 9.83 -35.64 -0.60
CA LEU A 7 9.45 -34.30 -0.19
C LEU A 7 10.70 -33.42 -0.14
N GLY A 8 10.74 -32.37 -0.97
CA GLY A 8 11.82 -31.40 -0.97
C GLY A 8 11.81 -30.50 0.29
N LEU A 9 12.82 -29.63 0.40
CA LEU A 9 12.98 -28.67 1.52
C LEU A 9 11.78 -27.71 1.72
N HIS A 10 10.87 -27.64 0.76
CA HIS A 10 9.66 -26.80 0.78
C HIS A 10 8.36 -27.63 0.88
N GLY A 11 8.45 -28.94 1.10
CA GLY A 11 7.31 -29.85 1.10
C GLY A 11 6.86 -30.27 -0.30
N GLY A 12 5.73 -31.00 -0.36
CA GLY A 12 5.14 -31.50 -1.60
C GLY A 12 3.97 -30.66 -2.14
N ASP A 13 3.53 -29.67 -1.38
CA ASP A 13 2.35 -28.85 -1.70
C ASP A 13 2.72 -27.49 -2.29
N ARG A 14 1.82 -26.93 -3.10
CA ARG A 14 1.90 -25.53 -3.56
C ARG A 14 0.93 -24.67 -2.76
N ILE A 15 1.43 -23.59 -2.16
CA ILE A 15 0.65 -22.65 -1.37
C ILE A 15 0.31 -21.42 -2.22
N ALA A 16 -0.93 -20.94 -2.13
CA ALA A 16 -1.37 -19.70 -2.76
C ALA A 16 -2.28 -18.90 -1.81
N PHE A 17 -2.13 -17.57 -1.83
CA PHE A 17 -3.10 -16.66 -1.21
C PHE A 17 -4.29 -16.47 -2.14
N LEU A 18 -5.49 -16.74 -1.62
CA LEU A 18 -6.75 -16.57 -2.36
C LEU A 18 -7.44 -15.28 -1.90
N LEU A 19 -8.09 -14.60 -2.85
CA LEU A 19 -8.87 -13.38 -2.59
C LEU A 19 -10.25 -13.52 -3.25
N ALA A 20 -11.29 -13.17 -2.48
CA ALA A 20 -12.62 -12.87 -3.00
C ALA A 20 -12.82 -11.35 -2.93
N PRO A 21 -12.92 -10.63 -4.06
CA PRO A 21 -12.96 -9.17 -4.08
C PRO A 21 -14.30 -8.60 -3.61
N SER A 22 -15.36 -9.39 -3.69
CA SER A 22 -16.70 -9.02 -3.26
C SER A 22 -17.49 -10.26 -2.83
N GLU A 23 -18.59 -10.03 -2.11
CA GLU A 23 -19.48 -11.08 -1.66
C GLU A 23 -20.06 -11.86 -2.85
N GLY A 24 -20.13 -13.20 -2.72
CA GLY A 24 -20.63 -14.09 -3.77
C GLY A 24 -19.63 -14.46 -4.87
N ILE A 25 -18.39 -13.94 -4.85
CA ILE A 25 -17.34 -14.33 -5.79
C ILE A 25 -16.46 -15.43 -5.17
N GLU A 26 -16.27 -16.53 -5.91
CA GLU A 26 -15.37 -17.62 -5.50
C GLU A 26 -13.93 -17.10 -5.35
N PRO A 27 -13.24 -17.41 -4.23
CA PRO A 27 -11.85 -17.02 -4.03
C PRO A 27 -10.94 -17.60 -5.12
N ARG A 28 -10.10 -16.74 -5.70
CA ARG A 28 -9.09 -17.13 -6.69
C ARG A 28 -7.71 -16.61 -6.28
N PRO A 29 -6.60 -17.16 -6.83
CA PRO A 29 -5.27 -16.68 -6.51
C PRO A 29 -5.14 -15.17 -6.67
N VAL A 30 -4.58 -14.47 -5.69
CA VAL A 30 -4.55 -12.99 -5.63
C VAL A 30 -4.00 -12.37 -6.91
N ALA A 31 -2.95 -12.98 -7.49
CA ALA A 31 -2.31 -12.54 -8.73
C ALA A 31 -3.23 -12.59 -9.97
N GLN A 32 -4.34 -13.31 -9.92
CA GLN A 32 -5.30 -13.45 -11.02
C GLN A 32 -6.53 -12.53 -10.88
N VAL A 33 -6.70 -11.89 -9.72
CA VAL A 33 -7.94 -11.17 -9.38
C VAL A 33 -7.69 -9.70 -9.11
N ALA A 34 -6.56 -9.37 -8.49
CA ALA A 34 -6.26 -8.01 -8.08
C ALA A 34 -5.68 -7.18 -9.23
N SER A 35 -6.11 -5.92 -9.34
CA SER A 35 -5.39 -4.91 -10.13
C SER A 35 -3.99 -4.63 -9.54
N GLY A 36 -3.10 -3.98 -10.29
CA GLY A 36 -1.76 -3.63 -9.81
C GLY A 36 -1.78 -2.85 -8.48
N GLY A 37 -2.67 -1.85 -8.37
CA GLY A 37 -2.86 -1.08 -7.14
C GLY A 37 -3.46 -1.89 -5.99
N GLU A 38 -4.41 -2.79 -6.25
CA GLU A 38 -4.98 -3.68 -5.23
C GLU A 38 -3.94 -4.65 -4.69
N LEU A 39 -3.16 -5.27 -5.58
CA LEU A 39 -2.09 -6.18 -5.19
C LEU A 39 -1.04 -5.46 -4.34
N SER A 40 -0.68 -4.23 -4.72
CA SER A 40 0.25 -3.38 -3.97
C SER A 40 -0.28 -3.04 -2.58
N ARG A 41 -1.58 -2.75 -2.44
CA ARG A 41 -2.21 -2.50 -1.13
C ARG A 41 -2.29 -3.77 -0.27
N ILE A 42 -2.57 -4.93 -0.85
CA ILE A 42 -2.55 -6.21 -0.15
C ILE A 42 -1.13 -6.52 0.34
N ALA A 43 -0.13 -6.33 -0.52
CA ALA A 43 1.27 -6.50 -0.16
C ALA A 43 1.68 -5.57 0.98
N LEU A 44 1.30 -4.28 0.93
CA LEU A 44 1.53 -3.33 2.03
C LEU A 44 0.91 -3.82 3.35
N ALA A 45 -0.35 -4.27 3.32
CA ALA A 45 -1.03 -4.77 4.52
C ALA A 45 -0.32 -5.99 5.11
N LEU A 46 0.11 -6.94 4.28
CA LEU A 46 0.86 -8.12 4.71
C LEU A 46 2.25 -7.76 5.27
N LEU A 47 2.95 -6.82 4.61
CA LEU A 47 4.25 -6.34 5.08
C LEU A 47 4.11 -5.70 6.45
N VAL A 48 3.14 -4.80 6.66
CA VAL A 48 2.88 -4.18 7.97
C VAL A 48 2.46 -5.22 9.02
N ALA A 49 1.64 -6.21 8.65
CA ALA A 49 1.19 -7.24 9.58
C ALA A 49 2.30 -8.21 10.00
N THR A 50 3.31 -8.41 9.16
CA THR A 50 4.42 -9.35 9.40
C THR A 50 5.71 -8.66 9.85
N SER A 51 5.79 -7.33 9.74
CA SER A 51 7.01 -6.57 10.06
C SER A 51 7.36 -6.58 11.55
N THR A 52 6.43 -6.94 12.44
CA THR A 52 6.66 -7.16 13.87
C THR A 52 7.31 -8.50 14.19
N SER A 53 7.27 -9.47 13.27
CA SER A 53 7.71 -10.86 13.51
C SER A 53 9.10 -11.18 12.96
N ALA A 54 9.76 -10.21 12.32
CA ALA A 54 10.99 -10.45 11.58
C ALA A 54 12.24 -9.96 12.34
N ASP A 55 12.64 -10.69 13.38
CA ASP A 55 13.93 -10.55 14.08
C ASP A 55 15.17 -10.90 13.21
N GLY A 56 15.10 -10.75 11.88
CA GLY A 56 16.23 -11.14 11.02
C GLY A 56 16.10 -10.89 9.52
N ALA A 57 14.98 -10.38 9.00
CA ALA A 57 14.82 -10.13 7.57
C ALA A 57 14.98 -8.64 7.23
N GLY A 58 16.22 -8.15 7.41
CA GLY A 58 16.87 -7.13 6.60
C GLY A 58 16.26 -5.73 6.53
N ALA A 59 17.08 -4.73 6.87
CA ALA A 59 16.97 -3.37 6.36
C ALA A 59 16.96 -3.39 4.82
N GLY A 60 15.78 -3.49 4.22
CA GLY A 60 15.57 -3.50 2.78
C GLY A 60 14.78 -2.29 2.32
N THR A 61 15.05 -1.82 1.12
CA THR A 61 14.27 -0.77 0.45
C THR A 61 13.10 -1.40 -0.29
N ILE A 62 11.89 -0.86 -0.09
CA ILE A 62 10.67 -1.29 -0.77
C ILE A 62 10.18 -0.14 -1.64
N LEU A 63 9.88 -0.43 -2.91
CA LEU A 63 9.29 0.51 -3.86
C LEU A 63 7.81 0.16 -4.05
N PHE A 64 6.93 1.15 -3.85
CA PHE A 64 5.54 1.09 -4.24
C PHE A 64 5.31 2.05 -5.42
N ASP A 65 4.80 1.49 -6.51
CA ASP A 65 4.29 2.23 -7.66
C ASP A 65 2.78 1.96 -7.76
N GLU A 66 2.00 2.97 -8.13
CA GLU A 66 0.53 2.90 -8.27
C GLU A 66 -0.27 2.45 -7.03
N ILE A 67 0.27 2.55 -5.82
CA ILE A 67 -0.48 2.18 -4.61
C ILE A 67 -1.74 3.03 -4.39
N ASP A 68 -1.74 4.22 -4.97
CA ASP A 68 -2.82 5.20 -4.97
C ASP A 68 -3.80 5.07 -6.16
N ALA A 69 -3.63 4.04 -7.01
CA ALA A 69 -4.55 3.81 -8.13
C ALA A 69 -5.97 3.50 -7.64
N GLY A 70 -6.93 4.28 -8.15
CA GLY A 70 -8.37 4.11 -7.90
C GLY A 70 -8.83 4.41 -6.48
N ILE A 71 -8.03 5.13 -5.67
CA ILE A 71 -8.39 5.50 -4.30
C ILE A 71 -8.35 7.02 -4.08
N GLY A 72 -9.02 7.47 -3.03
CA GLY A 72 -9.01 8.85 -2.56
C GLY A 72 -9.50 8.97 -1.12
N GLY A 73 -9.55 10.18 -0.59
CA GLY A 73 -10.13 10.48 0.72
C GLY A 73 -9.60 9.61 1.87
N HIS A 74 -10.50 9.02 2.65
CA HIS A 74 -10.16 8.20 3.82
C HIS A 74 -9.30 6.97 3.46
N THR A 75 -9.56 6.33 2.31
CA THR A 75 -8.78 5.16 1.87
C THR A 75 -7.33 5.54 1.58
N ALA A 76 -7.11 6.66 0.91
CA ALA A 76 -5.76 7.19 0.67
C ALA A 76 -5.04 7.50 1.99
N HIS A 77 -5.77 8.06 2.97
CA HIS A 77 -5.22 8.34 4.30
C HIS A 77 -4.81 7.07 5.07
N ALA A 78 -5.62 6.00 4.97
CA ALA A 78 -5.29 4.72 5.57
C ALA A 78 -4.04 4.10 4.94
N VAL A 79 -3.94 4.13 3.60
CA VAL A 79 -2.73 3.69 2.88
C VAL A 79 -1.50 4.50 3.30
N ALA A 80 -1.61 5.83 3.36
CA ALA A 80 -0.52 6.70 3.80
C ALA A 80 -0.04 6.37 5.22
N THR A 81 -0.98 6.05 6.12
CA THR A 81 -0.67 5.67 7.50
C THR A 81 0.03 4.31 7.56
N LEU A 82 -0.38 3.34 6.74
CA LEU A 82 0.28 2.04 6.66
C LEU A 82 1.69 2.15 6.05
N LEU A 83 1.86 2.95 4.99
CA LEU A 83 3.18 3.26 4.42
C LEU A 83 4.09 3.87 5.48
N ARG A 84 3.58 4.81 6.28
CA ARG A 84 4.37 5.42 7.36
C ARG A 84 4.77 4.41 8.43
N ARG A 85 3.84 3.54 8.84
CA ARG A 85 4.15 2.46 9.81
C ARG A 85 5.21 1.51 9.29
N LEU A 86 5.17 1.17 8.00
CA LEU A 86 6.23 0.36 7.37
C LEU A 86 7.56 1.11 7.31
N ALA A 87 7.52 2.41 7.04
CA ALA A 87 8.70 3.27 6.97
C ALA A 87 9.44 3.41 8.32
N ASP A 88 8.74 3.22 9.46
CA ASP A 88 9.37 3.21 10.78
C ASP A 88 10.37 2.04 10.94
N GLN A 89 10.31 1.02 10.08
CA GLN A 89 11.17 -0.17 10.16
C GLN A 89 12.00 -0.42 8.89
N ARG A 90 11.64 0.20 7.75
CA ARG A 90 12.24 -0.06 6.43
C ARG A 90 12.31 1.22 5.61
N GLN A 91 13.20 1.30 4.62
CA GLN A 91 13.15 2.39 3.66
C GLN A 91 12.01 2.14 2.67
N VAL A 92 11.08 3.09 2.55
CA VAL A 92 9.95 3.00 1.61
C VAL A 92 10.06 4.13 0.60
N LEU A 93 10.08 3.78 -0.69
CA LEU A 93 9.94 4.70 -1.80
C LEU A 93 8.52 4.53 -2.36
N CYS A 94 7.78 5.64 -2.47
CA CYS A 94 6.43 5.63 -3.00
C CYS A 94 6.32 6.70 -4.09
N ILE A 95 5.87 6.30 -5.28
CA ILE A 95 5.47 7.24 -6.33
C ILE A 95 3.98 7.49 -6.13
N THR A 96 3.58 8.76 -6.01
CA THR A 96 2.18 9.12 -5.75
C THR A 96 1.82 10.47 -6.33
N HIS A 97 0.55 10.61 -6.72
CA HIS A 97 -0.06 11.88 -7.09
C HIS A 97 -1.07 12.38 -6.04
N LEU A 98 -1.28 11.63 -4.95
CA LEU A 98 -2.21 11.98 -3.90
C LEU A 98 -1.52 12.79 -2.78
N PRO A 99 -1.96 14.02 -2.49
CA PRO A 99 -1.36 14.82 -1.42
C PRO A 99 -1.52 14.16 -0.05
N GLN A 100 -2.56 13.34 0.15
CA GLN A 100 -2.78 12.59 1.39
C GLN A 100 -1.67 11.54 1.64
N VAL A 101 -1.13 10.94 0.58
CA VAL A 101 -0.04 9.97 0.66
C VAL A 101 1.28 10.69 0.82
N ALA A 102 1.54 11.67 -0.06
CA ALA A 102 2.77 12.46 -0.01
C ALA A 102 2.96 13.16 1.34
N ALA A 103 1.91 13.71 1.95
CA ALA A 103 2.00 14.42 3.24
C ALA A 103 2.57 13.59 4.41
N ARG A 104 2.60 12.25 4.31
CA ARG A 104 3.11 11.35 5.35
C ARG A 104 4.58 10.95 5.18
N ALA A 105 5.22 11.32 4.07
CA ALA A 105 6.62 10.99 3.79
C ALA A 105 7.60 11.80 4.66
N ASP A 106 8.74 11.20 4.99
CA ASP A 106 9.84 11.90 5.69
C ASP A 106 10.63 12.83 4.78
N ALA A 107 10.70 12.51 3.48
CA ALA A 107 11.39 13.29 2.46
C ALA A 107 10.59 13.28 1.16
N HIS A 108 10.67 14.39 0.41
CA HIS A 108 9.92 14.60 -0.81
C HIS A 108 10.84 14.88 -1.98
N VAL A 109 10.58 14.19 -3.09
CA VAL A 109 11.25 14.43 -4.38
C VAL A 109 10.17 14.67 -5.42
N VAL A 110 10.26 15.79 -6.11
CA VAL A 110 9.36 16.14 -7.21
C VAL A 110 9.98 15.68 -8.52
N ILE A 111 9.15 15.10 -9.38
CA ILE A 111 9.51 14.72 -10.75
C ILE A 111 8.93 15.79 -11.68
N GLU A 112 9.81 16.48 -12.41
CA GLU A 112 9.43 17.54 -13.35
C GLU A 112 9.80 17.10 -14.78
N LYS A 113 8.94 17.43 -15.75
CA LYS A 113 9.22 17.23 -17.18
C LYS A 113 9.41 18.59 -17.84
N HIS A 114 10.59 18.82 -18.40
CA HIS A 114 10.89 20.01 -19.18
C HIS A 114 10.93 19.65 -20.66
N GLN A 115 10.26 20.43 -21.49
CA GLN A 115 10.33 20.31 -22.93
C GLN A 115 11.07 21.51 -23.51
N THR A 116 12.10 21.27 -24.31
CA THR A 116 12.86 22.31 -25.02
C THR A 116 12.94 21.94 -26.49
N GLY A 117 12.14 22.61 -27.32
CA GLY A 117 11.95 22.23 -28.72
C GLY A 117 11.35 20.83 -28.84
N ALA A 118 12.10 19.91 -29.45
CA ALA A 118 11.72 18.51 -29.63
C ALA A 118 12.25 17.58 -28.52
N GLU A 119 13.09 18.08 -27.59
CA GLU A 119 13.67 17.27 -26.51
C GLU A 119 12.79 17.35 -25.25
N VAL A 120 12.51 16.20 -24.64
CA VAL A 120 11.84 16.10 -23.33
C VAL A 120 12.85 15.55 -22.32
N ARG A 121 13.10 16.30 -21.25
CA ARG A 121 13.96 15.89 -20.13
C ARG A 121 13.13 15.75 -18.86
N THR A 122 13.31 14.64 -18.16
CA THR A 122 12.76 14.44 -16.82
C THR A 122 13.83 14.75 -15.79
N THR A 123 13.53 15.61 -14.83
CA THR A 123 14.40 16.00 -13.72
C THR A 123 13.78 15.59 -12.38
N LEU A 124 14.64 15.36 -11.40
CA LEU A 124 14.26 15.02 -10.02
C LEU A 124 14.81 16.12 -9.11
N ARG A 125 13.98 16.64 -8.22
CA ARG A 125 14.37 17.70 -7.28
C ARG A 125 13.86 17.39 -5.88
N ALA A 126 14.78 17.28 -4.92
CA ALA A 126 14.41 17.16 -3.52
C ALA A 126 13.82 18.49 -3.00
N LEU A 127 12.78 18.42 -2.16
CA LEU A 127 12.24 19.58 -1.48
C LEU A 127 13.12 19.88 -0.24
N PRO A 128 13.70 21.08 -0.14
CA PRO A 128 14.75 21.36 0.84
C PRO A 128 14.22 21.56 2.26
N ASP A 129 12.96 21.97 2.41
CA ASP A 129 12.38 22.35 3.68
C ASP A 129 10.85 22.16 3.72
N GLU A 130 10.31 22.38 4.91
CA GLU A 130 8.88 22.27 5.21
C GLU A 130 8.00 23.16 4.33
N ALA A 131 8.46 24.38 4.04
CA ALA A 131 7.70 25.36 3.27
C ALA A 131 7.55 24.90 1.81
N ALA A 132 8.64 24.42 1.20
CA ALA A 132 8.63 23.86 -0.13
C ALA A 132 7.74 22.61 -0.24
N VAL A 133 7.72 21.76 0.81
CA VAL A 133 6.81 20.60 0.88
C VAL A 133 5.35 21.05 0.96
N VAL A 134 5.02 22.03 1.80
CA VAL A 134 3.65 22.54 1.90
C VAL A 134 3.20 23.13 0.57
N ASP A 135 4.03 23.93 -0.10
CA ASP A 135 3.71 24.52 -1.39
C ASP A 135 3.43 23.47 -2.47
N GLU A 136 4.22 22.39 -2.51
CA GLU A 136 4.00 21.29 -3.44
C GLU A 136 2.70 20.52 -3.13
N LEU A 137 2.40 20.26 -1.85
CA LEU A 137 1.16 19.58 -1.46
C LEU A 137 -0.09 20.43 -1.75
N VAL A 138 0.00 21.76 -1.59
CA VAL A 138 -1.07 22.69 -2.00
C VAL A 138 -1.26 22.64 -3.52
N ARG A 139 -0.16 22.64 -4.28
CA ARG A 139 -0.21 22.46 -5.74
C ARG A 139 -0.83 21.12 -6.14
N MET A 140 -0.52 20.03 -5.42
CA MET A 140 -1.13 18.71 -5.64
C MET A 140 -2.63 18.69 -5.33
N LEU A 141 -3.12 19.54 -4.43
CA LEU A 141 -4.56 19.75 -4.21
C LEU A 141 -5.23 20.56 -5.33
N GLY A 142 -4.46 21.15 -6.25
CA GLY A 142 -4.96 22.01 -7.32
C GLY A 142 -5.31 23.43 -6.87
N ALA A 143 -4.83 23.84 -5.69
CA ALA A 143 -5.06 25.18 -5.15
C ALA A 143 -3.87 26.12 -5.46
N ASP A 144 -4.14 27.42 -5.45
CA ASP A 144 -3.09 28.43 -5.54
C ASP A 144 -2.20 28.37 -4.31
N SER A 145 -0.90 28.60 -4.48
CA SER A 145 0.05 28.53 -3.37
C SER A 145 -0.33 29.48 -2.24
N ALA A 146 -0.92 30.64 -2.53
CA ALA A 146 -1.37 31.62 -1.53
C ALA A 146 -2.69 31.28 -0.82
N ASP A 147 -3.35 30.17 -1.14
CA ASP A 147 -4.62 29.78 -0.51
C ASP A 147 -4.41 29.30 0.93
N ASP A 148 -4.84 30.12 1.90
CA ASP A 148 -4.72 29.82 3.32
C ASP A 148 -5.52 28.59 3.74
N ALA A 149 -6.71 28.37 3.16
CA ALA A 149 -7.56 27.23 3.49
C ALA A 149 -6.94 25.92 2.97
N ALA A 150 -6.37 25.95 1.75
CA ALA A 150 -5.66 24.80 1.20
C ALA A 150 -4.40 24.48 2.05
N ARG A 151 -3.67 25.50 2.49
CA ARG A 151 -2.53 25.32 3.40
C ARG A 151 -2.94 24.72 4.74
N ASP A 152 -4.08 25.11 5.29
CA ASP A 152 -4.60 24.53 6.53
C ASP A 152 -4.94 23.05 6.35
N VAL A 153 -5.56 22.67 5.22
CA VAL A 153 -5.80 21.26 4.88
C VAL A 153 -4.49 20.48 4.80
N VAL A 154 -3.46 21.03 4.14
CA VAL A 154 -2.14 20.38 4.08
C VAL A 154 -1.53 20.21 5.47
N ARG A 155 -1.57 21.25 6.32
CA ARG A 155 -1.07 21.16 7.70
C ARG A 155 -1.80 20.08 8.49
N GLN A 156 -3.11 19.90 8.29
CA GLN A 156 -3.86 18.82 8.92
C GLN A 156 -3.43 17.43 8.41
N LEU A 157 -3.21 17.27 7.10
CA LEU A 157 -2.72 16.01 6.52
C LEU A 157 -1.34 15.62 7.07
N ARG A 158 -0.50 16.62 7.33
CA ARG A 158 0.85 16.47 7.90
C ARG A 158 0.87 16.35 9.42
N GLY A 159 -0.23 16.69 10.09
CA GLY A 159 -0.42 16.59 11.53
C GLY A 159 -0.29 15.15 12.06
N PRO A 160 -0.44 14.92 13.38
CA PRO A 160 -0.18 13.62 13.99
C PRO A 160 -0.96 12.45 13.38
N ARG A 161 -0.47 11.22 13.66
CA ARG A 161 -0.96 9.96 13.07
C ARG A 161 -2.46 9.81 13.29
N PHE A 162 -3.20 9.53 12.23
CA PHE A 162 -4.59 9.09 12.34
C PHE A 162 -4.59 7.62 12.78
N ASP A 163 -5.34 7.32 13.83
CA ASP A 163 -5.32 5.97 14.39
C ASP A 163 -6.34 5.08 13.67
N ILE A 164 -5.84 4.16 12.84
CA ILE A 164 -6.69 3.23 12.08
C ILE A 164 -7.51 2.33 13.02
N ALA A 165 -7.06 2.13 14.26
CA ALA A 165 -7.73 1.31 15.27
C ALA A 165 -9.12 1.84 15.70
N GLY A 166 -9.46 3.11 15.40
CA GLY A 166 -10.79 3.66 15.67
C GLY A 166 -11.88 3.31 14.64
N SER A 167 -11.49 2.76 13.48
CA SER A 167 -12.40 2.36 12.41
C SER A 167 -12.76 0.87 12.56
N GLY A 168 -13.83 0.59 13.30
CA GLY A 168 -14.27 -0.75 13.69
C GLY A 168 -14.80 -1.64 12.55
N ALA A 169 -13.99 -1.92 11.53
CA ALA A 169 -14.26 -3.00 10.59
C ALA A 169 -13.71 -4.32 11.18
N GLN A 170 -14.56 -5.03 11.93
CA GLN A 170 -14.30 -6.42 12.26
C GLN A 170 -14.25 -7.24 10.96
N VAL A 171 -13.05 -7.68 10.58
CA VAL A 171 -12.90 -8.66 9.50
C VAL A 171 -13.40 -9.99 10.06
N ALA A 172 -14.60 -10.39 9.65
CA ALA A 172 -15.13 -11.72 9.94
C ALA A 172 -14.18 -12.77 9.32
N THR A 173 -13.55 -13.57 10.17
CA THR A 173 -12.77 -14.73 9.72
C THR A 173 -13.73 -15.76 9.13
N PRO A 174 -13.57 -16.21 7.87
CA PRO A 174 -14.36 -17.30 7.36
C PRO A 174 -14.01 -18.58 8.13
N ASP A 175 -15.04 -19.27 8.64
CA ASP A 175 -14.89 -20.59 9.24
C ASP A 175 -14.62 -21.64 8.16
N VAL A 176 -13.35 -22.02 8.00
CA VAL A 176 -12.91 -23.03 7.03
C VAL A 176 -13.25 -24.46 7.49
N ARG A 177 -13.87 -24.67 8.66
CA ARG A 177 -14.15 -26.01 9.22
C ARG A 177 -15.51 -26.60 8.87
N SER A 178 -16.39 -25.92 8.13
CA SER A 178 -17.72 -26.47 7.80
C SER A 178 -17.81 -27.09 6.40
N LYS A 179 -17.07 -28.18 6.15
CA LYS A 179 -17.53 -29.21 5.19
C LYS A 179 -17.47 -30.56 5.87
N ALA A 180 -18.57 -30.92 6.51
CA ALA A 180 -18.83 -32.25 7.02
C ALA A 180 -18.64 -33.27 5.88
N ARG A 181 -17.74 -34.24 6.10
CA ARG A 181 -17.65 -35.47 5.30
C ARG A 181 -19.01 -36.15 5.31
N LYS A 182 -19.66 -36.28 4.15
CA LYS A 182 -20.76 -37.24 3.97
C LYS A 182 -20.22 -38.65 4.21
N PRO A 183 -20.86 -39.48 5.05
CA PRO A 183 -20.47 -40.89 5.17
C PRO A 183 -20.87 -41.62 3.88
N ALA A 184 -19.97 -42.49 3.41
CA ALA A 184 -20.22 -43.38 2.28
C ALA A 184 -21.34 -44.37 2.65
N SER A 185 -22.39 -44.43 1.84
CA SER A 185 -23.41 -45.47 1.94
C SER A 185 -22.83 -46.80 1.45
N ARG A 186 -23.04 -47.85 2.26
CA ARG A 186 -22.90 -49.26 1.88
C ARG A 186 -23.98 -49.67 0.88
#